data_AF-A0A392M2L4-F1
#
_entry.id   AF-A0A392M2L4-F1
#
_cell.length_a   1.000
_cell.length_b   1.000
_cell.length_c   1.000
_cell.angle_alpha   90.00
_cell.angle_beta   90.00
_cell.angle_gamma   90.00
#
_symmetry.space_group_name_H-M   'P 1'
#
loop_
_entity.id
_entity.type
_entity.pdbx_description
1 polymer ?
#
loop_
_entity_poly.entity_id
_entity_poly.type
_entity_poly.pdbx_seq_one_letter_code
_entity_poly.pdbx_strand_id
1 'polypeptide(L)'
;MPYCVLMDGLAKARQMHEAKVVFDEMMKKNVRSDGYAHSIMISAFCRAKLFQEAKQLANDFQTTFNKYDVVIMNSMLCAFCRAGEMESVMETLRKMDELAISPDYNTFNILIKYFCRKNMYLLAYRTMEDMNSKGYQPAEELCSSLIYHLGQENAYSEAFSVYNILKYSKRTICKALHEKILHILLAGKLLKDAYVVFKDNATFISGPTTKKFASAFMKSGNINLINDVMKTLHSCGYKIGQDLFEMAVSRYLGQPEKKDLLLHLLQWMPGQGYVVDPSTRNLILKNSHLFGRQLIAEVLSKQPVKLKAEKSR
;
A
#
# COMPACT_ATOMS: atom_id res chain seq x y z
N MET A 1 15.82 -40.32 7.68
CA MET A 1 14.74 -39.90 6.76
C MET A 1 13.41 -40.63 6.93
N PRO A 2 13.32 -41.97 7.09
CA PRO A 2 12.01 -42.65 7.25
C PRO A 2 11.17 -42.10 8.42
N TYR A 3 11.79 -41.88 9.58
CA TYR A 3 11.13 -41.24 10.73
C TYR A 3 10.60 -39.84 10.38
N CYS A 4 11.41 -38.99 9.75
CA CYS A 4 11.01 -37.62 9.39
C CYS A 4 9.80 -37.60 8.45
N VAL A 5 9.77 -38.48 7.44
CA VAL A 5 8.63 -38.58 6.50
C VAL A 5 7.37 -39.06 7.21
N LEU A 6 7.49 -40.07 8.07
CA LEU A 6 6.36 -40.57 8.87
C LEU A 6 5.82 -39.51 9.83
N MET A 7 6.71 -38.82 10.56
CA MET A 7 6.35 -37.74 11.48
C MET A 7 5.66 -36.59 10.75
N ASP A 8 6.19 -36.14 9.61
CA ASP A 8 5.58 -35.06 8.83
C ASP A 8 4.21 -35.47 8.28
N GLY A 9 4.07 -36.72 7.82
CA GLY A 9 2.80 -37.31 7.39
C GLY A 9 1.76 -37.33 8.51
N LEU A 10 2.11 -37.87 9.68
CA LEU A 10 1.25 -37.91 10.87
C LEU A 10 0.86 -36.50 11.34
N ALA A 11 1.82 -35.58 11.39
CA ALA A 11 1.57 -34.19 11.75
C ALA A 11 0.62 -33.49 10.76
N LYS A 12 0.76 -33.76 9.45
CA LYS A 12 -0.18 -33.26 8.42
C LYS A 12 -1.57 -33.90 8.52
N ALA A 13 -1.66 -35.16 8.94
CA ALA A 13 -2.91 -35.85 9.25
C ALA A 13 -3.55 -35.40 10.59
N ARG A 14 -2.96 -34.42 11.29
CA ARG A 14 -3.37 -33.92 12.62
C ARG A 14 -3.29 -34.98 13.74
N GLN A 15 -2.53 -36.05 13.52
CA GLN A 15 -2.22 -37.09 14.49
C GLN A 15 -0.97 -36.70 15.30
N MET A 16 -1.12 -35.65 16.11
CA MET A 16 0.01 -35.02 16.82
C MET A 16 0.59 -35.93 17.92
N HIS A 17 -0.26 -36.70 18.59
CA HIS A 17 0.18 -37.63 19.62
C HIS A 17 1.07 -38.72 19.01
N GLU A 18 0.63 -39.32 17.91
CA GLU A 18 1.37 -40.35 17.18
C GLU A 18 2.68 -39.80 16.61
N ALA A 19 2.65 -38.59 16.03
CA ALA A 19 3.88 -37.92 15.58
C ALA A 19 4.88 -37.71 16.72
N LYS A 20 4.40 -37.36 17.93
CA LYS A 20 5.24 -37.24 19.13
C LYS A 20 5.79 -38.58 19.58
N VAL A 21 4.99 -39.65 19.59
CA VAL A 21 5.46 -41.01 19.93
C VAL A 21 6.59 -41.44 19.01
N VAL A 22 6.45 -41.22 17.70
CA VAL A 22 7.49 -41.52 16.70
C VAL A 22 8.74 -40.67 16.92
N PHE A 23 8.59 -39.40 17.29
CA PHE A 23 9.71 -38.53 17.63
C PHE A 23 10.45 -39.01 18.88
N ASP A 24 9.73 -39.31 19.96
CA ASP A 24 10.30 -39.79 21.22
C ASP A 24 11.01 -41.14 21.03
N GLU A 25 10.45 -42.03 20.20
CA GLU A 25 11.09 -43.29 19.81
C GLU A 25 12.40 -43.04 19.04
N MET A 26 12.39 -42.10 18.08
CA MET A 26 13.58 -41.72 17.32
C MET A 26 14.68 -41.19 18.24
N MET A 27 14.31 -40.34 19.22
CA MET A 27 15.24 -39.79 20.20
C MET A 27 15.79 -40.88 21.13
N LYS A 28 14.94 -41.79 21.64
CA LYS A 28 15.37 -42.93 22.48
C LYS A 28 16.34 -43.86 21.75
N LYS A 29 16.16 -44.06 20.45
CA LYS A 29 17.03 -44.88 19.60
C LYS A 29 18.31 -44.16 19.18
N ASN A 30 18.56 -42.93 19.65
CA ASN A 30 19.71 -42.11 19.28
C ASN A 30 19.91 -41.99 17.76
N VAL A 31 18.81 -41.95 17.00
CA VAL A 31 18.90 -41.82 15.54
C VAL A 31 19.43 -40.43 15.22
N ARG A 32 20.55 -40.35 14.48
CA ARG A 32 21.18 -39.08 14.13
C ARG A 32 20.18 -38.18 13.39
N SER A 33 19.77 -37.11 14.05
CA SER A 33 19.04 -35.99 13.46
C SER A 33 20.02 -34.86 13.20
N ASP A 34 19.94 -34.27 12.02
CA ASP A 34 20.61 -33.03 11.63
C ASP A 34 19.80 -31.78 12.03
N GLY A 35 18.78 -31.95 12.89
CA GLY A 35 17.85 -30.91 13.31
C GLY A 35 16.54 -30.89 12.51
N TYR A 36 16.46 -31.60 11.39
CA TYR A 36 15.25 -31.65 10.56
C TYR A 36 14.02 -32.22 11.31
N ALA A 37 14.22 -33.24 12.15
CA ALA A 37 13.14 -33.84 12.94
C ALA A 37 12.55 -32.86 13.98
N HIS A 38 13.41 -32.03 14.60
CA HIS A 38 12.98 -31.01 15.55
C HIS A 38 12.19 -29.91 14.83
N SER A 39 12.66 -29.47 13.66
CA SER A 39 11.94 -28.52 12.81
C SER A 39 10.53 -29.00 12.44
N ILE A 40 10.38 -30.28 12.03
CA ILE A 40 9.08 -30.89 11.76
C ILE A 40 8.17 -30.82 12.99
N MET A 41 8.69 -31.20 14.16
CA MET A 41 7.90 -31.23 15.40
C MET A 41 7.53 -29.84 15.93
N ILE A 42 8.46 -28.88 15.91
CA ILE A 42 8.18 -27.48 16.26
C ILE A 42 7.08 -26.94 15.35
N SER A 43 7.19 -27.15 14.03
CA SER A 43 6.17 -26.76 13.06
C SER A 43 4.83 -27.48 13.28
N ALA A 44 4.86 -28.77 13.63
CA ALA A 44 3.67 -29.55 13.94
C ALA A 44 2.95 -29.04 15.20
N PHE A 45 3.68 -28.82 16.29
CA PHE A 45 3.15 -28.24 17.52
C PHE A 45 2.54 -26.85 17.27
N CYS A 46 3.21 -26.01 16.48
CA CYS A 46 2.67 -24.71 16.05
C CYS A 46 1.35 -24.82 15.28
N ARG A 47 1.20 -25.82 14.41
CA ARG A 47 -0.04 -26.09 13.67
C ARG A 47 -1.15 -26.62 14.59
N ALA A 48 -0.78 -27.43 15.58
CA ALA A 48 -1.69 -27.98 16.59
C ALA A 48 -2.07 -26.97 17.69
N LYS A 49 -1.52 -25.74 17.66
CA LYS A 49 -1.67 -24.71 18.70
C LYS A 49 -1.07 -25.10 20.06
N LEU A 50 -0.15 -26.05 20.08
CA LEU A 50 0.61 -26.50 21.25
C LEU A 50 1.88 -25.65 21.40
N PHE A 51 1.68 -24.37 21.71
CA PHE A 51 2.76 -23.38 21.61
C PHE A 51 3.82 -23.52 22.71
N GLN A 52 3.45 -24.02 23.90
CA GLN A 52 4.40 -24.24 24.98
C GLN A 52 5.33 -25.41 24.67
N GLU A 53 4.80 -26.47 24.09
CA GLU A 53 5.57 -27.62 23.63
C GLU A 53 6.49 -27.25 22.45
N ALA A 54 5.99 -26.44 21.52
CA ALA A 54 6.81 -25.89 20.44
C ALA A 54 7.98 -25.05 20.98
N LYS A 55 7.72 -24.21 21.99
CA LYS A 55 8.71 -23.37 22.67
C LYS A 55 9.74 -24.21 23.43
N GLN A 56 9.29 -25.18 24.22
CA GLN A 56 10.18 -26.05 24.96
C GLN A 56 11.10 -26.82 24.01
N LEU A 57 10.55 -27.42 22.95
CA LEU A 57 11.35 -28.13 21.96
C LEU A 57 12.32 -27.21 21.20
N ALA A 58 11.92 -25.97 20.92
CA ALA A 58 12.80 -24.96 20.33
C ALA A 58 13.98 -24.60 21.23
N ASN A 59 13.73 -24.43 22.54
CA ASN A 59 14.78 -24.17 23.52
C ASN A 59 15.69 -25.38 23.74
N ASP A 60 15.13 -26.59 23.82
CA ASP A 60 15.90 -27.84 23.97
C ASP A 60 16.77 -28.09 22.73
N PHE A 61 16.25 -27.78 21.54
CA PHE A 61 17.04 -27.81 20.32
C PHE A 61 18.21 -26.83 20.41
N GLN A 62 17.95 -25.61 20.90
CA GLN A 62 18.94 -24.55 21.05
C GLN A 62 20.11 -24.96 21.97
N THR A 63 19.81 -25.65 23.08
CA THR A 63 20.82 -26.11 24.04
C THR A 63 21.58 -27.34 23.56
N THR A 64 20.94 -28.21 22.78
CA THR A 64 21.48 -29.52 22.39
C THR A 64 22.25 -29.46 21.07
N PHE A 65 21.73 -28.74 20.08
CA PHE A 65 22.26 -28.69 18.72
C PHE A 65 22.67 -27.25 18.43
N ASN A 66 23.95 -26.92 18.60
CA ASN A 66 24.51 -25.62 18.24
C ASN A 66 24.59 -25.41 16.71
N LYS A 67 23.58 -25.86 15.97
CA LYS A 67 23.51 -25.82 14.51
C LYS A 67 22.14 -25.27 14.11
N TYR A 68 22.15 -24.01 13.70
CA TYR A 68 20.97 -23.31 13.21
C TYR A 68 21.06 -23.18 11.70
N ASP A 69 19.93 -23.42 11.03
CA ASP A 69 19.71 -23.01 9.66
C ASP A 69 18.45 -22.14 9.60
N VAL A 70 18.21 -21.52 8.43
CA VAL A 70 17.06 -20.64 8.22
C VAL A 70 15.72 -21.34 8.46
N VAL A 71 15.64 -22.66 8.24
CA VAL A 71 14.39 -23.43 8.41
C VAL A 71 14.04 -23.59 9.87
N ILE A 72 15.02 -23.90 10.72
CA ILE A 72 14.87 -23.98 12.17
C ILE A 72 14.51 -22.61 12.72
N MET A 73 15.23 -21.56 12.34
CA MET A 73 14.97 -20.19 12.81
C MET A 73 13.55 -19.74 12.43
N ASN A 74 13.10 -20.02 11.20
CA ASN A 74 11.73 -19.75 10.76
C ASN A 74 10.67 -20.52 11.56
N SER A 75 10.96 -21.77 11.92
CA SER A 75 10.06 -22.59 12.73
C SER A 75 9.92 -22.04 14.15
N MET A 76 11.04 -21.61 14.76
CA MET A 76 11.07 -20.95 16.06
C MET A 76 10.34 -19.61 16.02
N LEU A 77 10.62 -18.75 15.04
CA LEU A 77 9.91 -17.48 14.85
C LEU A 77 8.41 -17.71 14.70
N CYS A 78 7.99 -18.68 13.89
CA CYS A 78 6.58 -19.02 13.73
C CYS A 78 5.94 -19.44 15.06
N ALA A 79 6.65 -20.23 15.88
CA ALA A 79 6.21 -20.64 17.21
C ALA A 79 6.03 -19.45 18.15
N PHE A 80 7.08 -18.66 18.33
CA PHE A 80 7.09 -17.52 19.25
C PHE A 80 6.10 -16.43 18.82
N CYS A 81 6.00 -16.15 17.52
CA CYS A 81 5.00 -15.22 16.98
C CYS A 81 3.57 -15.66 17.29
N ARG A 82 3.26 -16.97 17.22
CA ARG A 82 1.93 -17.49 17.54
C ARG A 82 1.66 -17.54 19.04
N ALA A 83 2.69 -17.78 19.85
CA ALA A 83 2.63 -17.70 21.31
C ALA A 83 2.49 -16.24 21.81
N GLY A 84 2.84 -15.25 20.97
CA GLY A 84 2.80 -13.84 21.33
C GLY A 84 4.04 -13.35 22.08
N GLU A 85 5.09 -14.15 22.15
CA GLU A 85 6.33 -13.96 22.91
C GLU A 85 7.30 -13.04 22.16
N MET A 86 7.10 -11.72 22.28
CA MET A 86 7.90 -10.72 21.55
C MET A 86 9.40 -10.81 21.87
N GLU A 87 9.76 -11.04 23.14
CA GLU A 87 11.16 -11.15 23.57
C GLU A 87 11.87 -12.30 22.86
N SER A 88 11.27 -13.49 22.80
CA SER A 88 11.83 -14.65 22.10
C SER A 88 11.90 -14.46 20.59
N VAL A 89 10.95 -13.72 19.99
CA VAL A 89 11.03 -13.32 18.57
C VAL A 89 12.28 -12.45 18.35
N MET A 90 12.48 -11.42 19.18
CA MET A 90 13.63 -10.51 19.05
C MET A 90 14.96 -11.21 19.34
N GLU A 91 15.00 -12.12 20.31
CA GLU A 91 16.18 -12.94 20.60
C GLU A 91 16.53 -13.87 19.43
N THR A 92 15.51 -14.45 18.79
CA THR A 92 15.70 -15.30 17.61
C THR A 92 16.27 -14.49 16.44
N LEU A 93 15.77 -13.27 16.22
CA LEU A 93 16.33 -12.37 15.20
C LEU A 93 17.78 -11.99 15.49
N ARG A 94 18.11 -11.65 16.74
CA ARG A 94 19.48 -11.35 17.15
C ARG A 94 20.42 -12.53 16.89
N LYS A 95 19.98 -13.75 17.19
CA LYS A 95 20.74 -14.98 16.88
C LYS A 95 20.94 -15.19 15.38
N MET A 96 19.95 -14.87 14.54
CA MET A 96 20.14 -14.92 13.08
C MET A 96 21.27 -13.98 12.65
N ASP A 97 21.33 -12.78 13.21
CA ASP A 97 22.39 -11.81 12.92
C ASP A 97 23.76 -12.28 13.44
N GLU A 98 23.83 -12.74 14.70
CA GLU A 98 25.07 -13.25 15.34
C GLU A 98 25.66 -14.44 14.56
N LEU A 99 24.81 -15.29 14.00
CA LEU A 99 25.20 -16.47 13.23
C LEU A 99 25.31 -16.21 11.73
N ALA A 100 25.13 -14.96 11.29
CA ALA A 100 25.11 -14.57 9.87
C ALA A 100 24.12 -15.39 9.01
N ILE A 101 23.00 -15.83 9.60
CA ILE A 101 21.93 -16.54 8.90
C ILE A 101 21.01 -15.50 8.26
N SER A 102 21.10 -15.35 6.94
CA SER A 102 20.27 -14.37 6.23
C SER A 102 18.78 -14.75 6.27
N PRO A 103 17.89 -13.84 6.71
CA PRO A 103 16.45 -13.97 6.54
C PRO A 103 16.03 -14.26 5.10
N ASP A 104 15.13 -15.24 4.93
CA ASP A 104 14.54 -15.57 3.64
C ASP A 104 13.13 -14.97 3.48
N TYR A 105 12.50 -15.23 2.34
CA TYR A 105 11.12 -14.83 2.05
C TYR A 105 10.13 -15.24 3.15
N ASN A 106 10.30 -16.43 3.74
CA ASN A 106 9.41 -16.93 4.79
C ASN A 106 9.64 -16.18 6.11
N THR A 107 10.89 -15.88 6.45
CA THR A 107 11.25 -15.07 7.62
C THR A 107 10.51 -13.74 7.60
N PHE A 108 10.63 -12.97 6.52
CA PHE A 108 9.97 -11.67 6.39
C PHE A 108 8.45 -11.79 6.47
N ASN A 109 7.84 -12.77 5.78
CA ASN A 109 6.41 -12.98 5.84
C ASN A 109 5.89 -13.32 7.25
N ILE A 110 6.63 -14.11 8.02
CA ILE A 110 6.28 -14.45 9.40
C ILE A 110 6.27 -13.18 10.26
N LEU A 111 7.33 -12.37 10.16
CA LEU A 111 7.51 -11.16 10.96
C LEU A 111 6.47 -10.09 10.63
N ILE A 112 6.26 -9.78 9.35
CA ILE A 112 5.29 -8.75 8.94
C ILE A 112 3.88 -9.14 9.41
N LYS A 113 3.47 -10.41 9.23
CA LYS A 113 2.16 -10.89 9.73
C LYS A 113 2.06 -10.76 11.24
N TYR A 114 3.12 -11.06 11.97
CA TYR A 114 3.15 -10.94 13.42
C TYR A 114 3.04 -9.48 13.88
N PHE A 115 3.85 -8.58 13.32
CA PHE A 115 3.82 -7.16 13.66
C PHE A 115 2.49 -6.51 13.33
N CYS A 116 1.86 -6.85 12.19
CA CYS A 116 0.50 -6.40 11.90
C CYS A 116 -0.52 -6.86 12.95
N ARG A 117 -0.42 -8.10 13.46
CA ARG A 117 -1.32 -8.63 14.52
C ARG A 117 -1.09 -7.97 15.88
N LYS A 118 0.13 -7.47 16.14
CA LYS A 118 0.49 -6.72 17.34
C LYS A 118 0.26 -5.21 17.18
N ASN A 119 -0.37 -4.78 16.08
CA ASN A 119 -0.60 -3.38 15.72
C ASN A 119 0.71 -2.54 15.63
N MET A 120 1.85 -3.20 15.39
CA MET A 120 3.16 -2.57 15.22
C MET A 120 3.40 -2.26 13.74
N TYR A 121 2.52 -1.46 13.13
CA TYR A 121 2.48 -1.29 11.67
C TYR A 121 3.71 -0.60 11.08
N LEU A 122 4.34 0.34 11.79
CA LEU A 122 5.59 0.97 11.34
C LEU A 122 6.76 -0.03 11.35
N LEU A 123 6.78 -0.97 12.29
CA LEU A 123 7.79 -2.04 12.29
C LEU A 123 7.53 -3.01 11.15
N ALA A 124 6.26 -3.38 10.91
CA ALA A 124 5.86 -4.18 9.76
C ALA A 124 6.24 -3.52 8.42
N TYR A 125 6.10 -2.19 8.33
CA TYR A 125 6.55 -1.38 7.19
C TYR A 125 8.06 -1.49 6.96
N ARG A 126 8.87 -1.24 7.99
CA ARG A 126 10.34 -1.36 7.88
C ARG A 126 10.76 -2.77 7.46
N THR A 127 10.16 -3.79 8.06
CA THR A 127 10.40 -5.19 7.69
C THR A 127 10.03 -5.48 6.22
N MET A 128 9.00 -4.80 5.69
CA MET A 128 8.62 -4.91 4.28
C MET A 128 9.59 -4.16 3.34
N GLU A 129 10.14 -3.02 3.75
CA GLU A 129 11.22 -2.35 3.03
C GLU A 129 12.48 -3.22 2.97
N ASP A 130 12.86 -3.84 4.09
CA ASP A 130 13.98 -4.78 4.16
C ASP A 130 13.76 -6.01 3.28
N MET A 131 12.54 -6.53 3.24
CA MET A 131 12.16 -7.63 2.33
C MET A 131 12.39 -7.22 0.87
N ASN A 132 11.94 -6.03 0.49
CA ASN A 132 12.06 -5.52 -0.87
C ASN A 132 13.53 -5.19 -1.25
N SER A 133 14.32 -4.63 -0.33
CA SER A 133 15.73 -4.30 -0.57
C SER A 133 16.59 -5.54 -0.79
N LYS A 134 16.21 -6.68 -0.17
CA LYS A 134 16.80 -8.01 -0.44
C LYS A 134 16.28 -8.69 -1.71
N GLY A 135 15.42 -8.02 -2.48
CA GLY A 135 14.88 -8.53 -3.75
C GLY A 135 13.70 -9.49 -3.60
N TYR A 136 13.15 -9.66 -2.39
CA TYR A 136 11.97 -10.47 -2.18
C TYR A 136 10.69 -9.65 -2.44
N GLN A 137 9.76 -10.23 -3.20
CA GLN A 137 8.49 -9.55 -3.52
C GLN A 137 7.41 -9.90 -2.49
N PRO A 138 6.88 -8.94 -1.73
CA PRO A 138 5.83 -9.21 -0.76
C PRO A 138 4.53 -9.67 -1.44
N ALA A 139 3.74 -10.48 -0.72
CA ALA A 139 2.44 -10.92 -1.20
C ALA A 139 1.44 -9.74 -1.22
N GLU A 140 0.58 -9.67 -2.24
CA GLU A 140 -0.41 -8.59 -2.38
C GLU A 140 -1.33 -8.47 -1.17
N GLU A 141 -1.80 -9.60 -0.62
CA GLU A 141 -2.64 -9.63 0.59
C GLU A 141 -1.97 -8.96 1.79
N LEU A 142 -0.66 -9.18 1.95
CA LEU A 142 0.13 -8.63 3.06
C LEU A 142 0.26 -7.11 2.92
N CYS A 143 0.60 -6.64 1.72
CA CYS A 143 0.68 -5.22 1.41
C CYS A 143 -0.67 -4.52 1.52
N SER A 144 -1.75 -5.11 0.99
CA SER A 144 -3.10 -4.56 1.06
C SER A 144 -3.57 -4.37 2.51
N SER A 145 -3.30 -5.36 3.36
CA SER A 145 -3.55 -5.28 4.80
C SER A 145 -2.71 -4.19 5.47
N LEU A 146 -1.41 -4.13 5.18
CA LEU A 146 -0.52 -3.13 5.78
C LEU A 146 -0.87 -1.70 5.34
N ILE A 147 -1.15 -1.47 4.05
CA ILE A 147 -1.61 -0.17 3.51
C ILE A 147 -2.86 0.31 4.24
N TYR A 148 -3.82 -0.59 4.49
CA TYR A 148 -5.04 -0.25 5.21
C TYR A 148 -4.75 0.27 6.61
N HIS A 149 -3.97 -0.47 7.38
CA HIS A 149 -3.69 -0.15 8.78
C HIS A 149 -2.79 1.08 8.90
N LEU A 150 -1.78 1.24 8.04
CA LEU A 150 -0.98 2.47 7.98
C LEU A 150 -1.86 3.69 7.70
N GLY A 151 -2.85 3.56 6.81
CA GLY A 151 -3.82 4.62 6.55
C GLY A 151 -4.69 4.97 7.78
N GLN A 152 -5.03 3.99 8.62
CA GLN A 152 -5.77 4.22 9.87
C GLN A 152 -4.92 4.94 10.93
N GLU A 153 -3.63 4.64 11.00
CA GLU A 153 -2.67 5.30 11.90
C GLU A 153 -2.15 6.65 11.36
N ASN A 154 -2.70 7.16 10.26
CA ASN A 154 -2.25 8.39 9.59
C ASN A 154 -0.80 8.34 9.05
N ALA A 155 -0.23 7.14 8.89
CA ALA A 155 1.07 6.90 8.25
C ALA A 155 0.92 6.86 6.73
N TYR A 156 0.51 7.99 6.15
CA TYR A 156 0.10 8.11 4.75
C TYR A 156 1.24 7.90 3.75
N SER A 157 2.42 8.42 4.08
CA SER A 157 3.62 8.30 3.24
C SER A 157 4.12 6.86 3.18
N GLU A 158 4.12 6.18 4.31
CA GLU A 158 4.49 4.78 4.45
C GLU A 158 3.52 3.88 3.69
N ALA A 159 2.22 4.15 3.80
CA ALA A 159 1.21 3.44 3.00
C ALA A 159 1.47 3.58 1.49
N PHE A 160 1.90 4.76 1.04
CA PHE A 160 2.26 5.01 -0.35
C PHE A 160 3.52 4.26 -0.78
N SER A 161 4.55 4.22 0.07
CA SER A 161 5.76 3.43 -0.17
C SER A 161 5.44 1.95 -0.35
N VAL A 162 4.59 1.37 0.51
CA VAL A 162 4.14 -0.04 0.37
C VAL A 162 3.39 -0.26 -0.95
N TYR A 163 2.54 0.68 -1.35
CA TYR A 163 1.86 0.62 -2.63
C TYR A 163 2.84 0.66 -3.81
N ASN A 164 3.90 1.47 -3.73
CA ASN A 164 4.94 1.52 -4.77
C ASN A 164 5.74 0.21 -4.85
N ILE A 165 6.03 -0.43 -3.71
CA ILE A 165 6.66 -1.76 -3.70
C ILE A 165 5.82 -2.77 -4.51
N LEU A 166 4.49 -2.74 -4.36
CA LEU A 166 3.60 -3.56 -5.19
C LEU A 166 3.57 -3.13 -6.65
N LYS A 167 3.52 -1.83 -6.94
CA LYS A 167 3.41 -1.30 -8.31
C LYS A 167 4.60 -1.71 -9.18
N TYR A 168 5.80 -1.75 -8.60
CA TYR A 168 7.01 -2.19 -9.31
C TYR A 168 7.20 -3.72 -9.26
N SER A 169 6.34 -4.45 -8.55
CA SER A 169 6.27 -5.90 -8.69
C SER A 169 5.60 -6.25 -10.03
N LYS A 170 6.02 -7.33 -10.69
CA LYS A 170 5.44 -7.79 -11.98
C LYS A 170 4.00 -8.35 -11.83
N ARG A 171 3.27 -7.97 -10.78
CA ARG A 171 1.96 -8.50 -10.41
C ARG A 171 0.86 -7.49 -10.74
N THR A 172 -0.29 -8.02 -11.12
CA THR A 172 -1.51 -7.21 -11.31
C THR A 172 -2.06 -6.81 -9.94
N ILE A 173 -2.22 -5.52 -9.70
CA ILE A 173 -2.84 -5.00 -8.47
C ILE A 173 -4.37 -5.01 -8.62
N CYS A 174 -5.09 -5.41 -7.57
CA CYS A 174 -6.54 -5.32 -7.54
C CYS A 174 -7.03 -3.87 -7.68
N LYS A 175 -8.06 -3.64 -8.52
CA LYS A 175 -8.66 -2.31 -8.77
C LYS A 175 -9.04 -1.56 -7.47
N ALA A 176 -9.59 -2.29 -6.50
CA ALA A 176 -9.97 -1.75 -5.20
C ALA A 176 -8.78 -1.18 -4.39
N LEU A 177 -7.57 -1.70 -4.60
CA LEU A 177 -6.38 -1.22 -3.89
C LEU A 177 -5.95 0.17 -4.40
N HIS A 178 -6.06 0.43 -5.71
CA HIS A 178 -5.79 1.75 -6.29
C HIS A 178 -6.70 2.84 -5.69
N GLU A 179 -7.99 2.54 -5.54
CA GLU A 179 -8.94 3.47 -4.91
C GLU A 179 -8.64 3.68 -3.42
N LYS A 180 -8.30 2.59 -2.72
CA LYS A 180 -7.99 2.62 -1.30
C LYS A 180 -6.77 3.48 -1.00
N ILE A 181 -5.68 3.30 -1.75
CA ILE A 181 -4.50 4.15 -1.56
C ILE A 181 -4.81 5.60 -1.94
N LEU A 182 -5.61 5.84 -2.97
CA LEU A 182 -6.01 7.19 -3.34
C LEU A 182 -6.79 7.88 -2.21
N HIS A 183 -7.72 7.20 -1.56
CA HIS A 183 -8.42 7.74 -0.39
C HIS A 183 -7.48 8.06 0.77
N ILE A 184 -6.50 7.19 1.05
CA ILE A 184 -5.47 7.39 2.07
C ILE A 184 -4.64 8.64 1.77
N LEU A 185 -4.16 8.80 0.53
CA LEU A 185 -3.37 9.95 0.11
C LEU A 185 -4.17 11.26 0.16
N LEU A 186 -5.45 11.23 -0.19
CA LEU A 186 -6.35 12.38 -0.07
C LEU A 186 -6.55 12.80 1.39
N ALA A 187 -6.70 11.84 2.31
CA ALA A 187 -6.79 12.11 3.74
C ALA A 187 -5.50 12.75 4.28
N GLY A 188 -4.33 12.24 3.85
CA GLY A 188 -3.02 12.80 4.19
C GLY A 188 -2.64 14.10 3.46
N LYS A 189 -3.51 14.64 2.59
CA LYS A 189 -3.23 15.81 1.72
C LYS A 189 -1.97 15.65 0.85
N LEU A 190 -1.56 14.41 0.57
CA LEU A 190 -0.43 14.07 -0.30
C LEU A 190 -0.88 14.13 -1.78
N LEU A 191 -1.28 15.32 -2.23
CA LEU A 191 -1.98 15.50 -3.51
C LEU A 191 -1.09 15.25 -4.74
N LYS A 192 0.23 15.42 -4.61
CA LYS A 192 1.19 15.08 -5.67
C LYS A 192 1.21 13.58 -5.92
N ASP A 193 1.30 12.80 -4.85
CA ASP A 193 1.33 11.34 -4.92
C ASP A 193 -0.04 10.79 -5.34
N ALA A 194 -1.12 11.39 -4.82
CA ALA A 194 -2.49 11.09 -5.24
C ALA A 194 -2.67 11.27 -6.75
N TYR A 195 -2.10 12.33 -7.33
CA TYR A 195 -2.14 12.54 -8.77
C TYR A 195 -1.35 11.47 -9.54
N VAL A 196 -0.18 11.06 -9.07
CA VAL A 196 0.58 9.96 -9.70
C VAL A 196 -0.26 8.67 -9.72
N VAL A 197 -0.88 8.32 -8.59
CA VAL A 197 -1.78 7.14 -8.53
C VAL A 197 -2.95 7.30 -9.49
N PHE A 198 -3.61 8.47 -9.49
CA PHE A 198 -4.76 8.73 -10.35
C PHE A 198 -4.41 8.64 -11.83
N LYS A 199 -3.33 9.31 -12.26
CA LYS A 199 -2.88 9.36 -13.65
C LYS A 199 -2.62 7.97 -14.21
N ASP A 200 -1.92 7.14 -13.44
CA ASP A 200 -1.52 5.82 -13.91
C ASP A 200 -2.67 4.80 -13.91
N ASN A 201 -3.76 5.08 -13.18
CA ASN A 201 -4.85 4.12 -12.94
C ASN A 201 -6.24 4.70 -13.22
N ALA A 202 -6.34 5.79 -13.98
CA ALA A 202 -7.58 6.57 -14.13
C ALA A 202 -8.77 5.74 -14.63
N THR A 203 -8.53 4.74 -15.47
CA THR A 203 -9.56 3.83 -16.00
C THR A 203 -10.10 2.83 -14.98
N PHE A 204 -9.39 2.60 -13.88
CA PHE A 204 -9.78 1.66 -12.82
C PHE A 204 -10.47 2.34 -11.63
N ILE A 205 -10.49 3.67 -11.59
CA ILE A 205 -11.02 4.45 -10.47
C ILE A 205 -12.48 4.81 -10.74
N SER A 206 -13.34 4.60 -9.75
CA SER A 206 -14.77 4.87 -9.83
C SER A 206 -15.07 6.37 -9.89
N GLY A 207 -16.17 6.73 -10.55
CA GLY A 207 -16.63 8.12 -10.68
C GLY A 207 -16.72 8.89 -9.34
N PRO A 208 -17.26 8.32 -8.25
CA PRO A 208 -17.28 8.99 -6.94
C PRO A 208 -15.89 9.30 -6.39
N THR A 209 -14.94 8.37 -6.54
CA THR A 209 -13.55 8.55 -6.11
C THR A 209 -12.84 9.59 -6.98
N THR A 210 -13.05 9.56 -8.30
CA THR A 210 -12.57 10.57 -9.24
C THR A 210 -13.07 11.97 -8.88
N LYS A 211 -14.36 12.12 -8.53
CA LYS A 211 -14.93 13.40 -8.08
C LYS A 211 -14.27 13.90 -6.78
N LYS A 212 -14.07 13.01 -5.80
CA LYS A 212 -13.38 13.34 -4.54
C LYS A 212 -11.93 13.78 -4.79
N PHE A 213 -11.20 13.06 -5.65
CA PHE A 213 -9.84 13.42 -6.04
C PHE A 213 -9.82 14.79 -6.75
N ALA A 214 -10.66 14.99 -7.77
CA ALA A 214 -10.70 16.21 -8.55
C ALA A 214 -11.01 17.44 -7.66
N SER A 215 -12.02 17.34 -6.80
CA SER A 215 -12.37 18.43 -5.88
C SER A 215 -11.24 18.73 -4.86
N ALA A 216 -10.63 17.70 -4.27
CA ALA A 216 -9.50 17.88 -3.36
C ALA A 216 -8.26 18.50 -4.05
N PHE A 217 -7.96 18.06 -5.27
CA PHE A 217 -6.82 18.55 -6.04
C PHE A 217 -7.03 20.00 -6.50
N MET A 218 -8.21 20.34 -7.04
CA MET A 218 -8.47 21.73 -7.45
C MET A 218 -8.47 22.68 -6.24
N LYS A 219 -8.92 22.23 -5.06
CA LYS A 219 -8.93 23.05 -3.85
C LYS A 219 -7.54 23.34 -3.30
N SER A 220 -6.66 22.33 -3.23
CA SER A 220 -5.40 22.43 -2.47
C SER A 220 -4.16 21.83 -3.16
N GLY A 221 -4.31 21.27 -4.36
CA GLY A 221 -3.22 20.65 -5.13
C GLY A 221 -2.23 21.66 -5.68
N ASN A 222 -1.12 21.15 -6.25
CA ASN A 222 -0.11 22.00 -6.88
C ASN A 222 -0.71 22.72 -8.09
N ILE A 223 -0.68 24.06 -8.06
CA ILE A 223 -1.29 24.91 -9.08
C ILE A 223 -0.74 24.64 -10.48
N ASN A 224 0.53 24.25 -10.60
CA ASN A 224 1.17 24.00 -11.89
C ASN A 224 0.65 22.74 -12.58
N LEU A 225 0.03 21.82 -11.82
CA LEU A 225 -0.49 20.55 -12.32
C LEU A 225 -1.99 20.58 -12.59
N ILE A 226 -2.69 21.68 -12.28
CA ILE A 226 -4.16 21.77 -12.43
C ILE A 226 -4.58 21.47 -13.87
N ASN A 227 -3.90 22.05 -14.86
CA ASN A 227 -4.24 21.82 -16.27
C ASN A 227 -4.02 20.37 -16.69
N ASP A 228 -2.95 19.74 -16.22
CA ASP A 228 -2.67 18.33 -16.51
C ASP A 228 -3.69 17.40 -15.86
N VAL A 229 -4.13 17.72 -14.63
CA VAL A 229 -5.21 16.99 -13.96
C VAL A 229 -6.53 17.15 -14.72
N MET A 230 -6.89 18.36 -15.15
CA MET A 230 -8.09 18.60 -15.97
C MET A 230 -8.06 17.77 -17.27
N LYS A 231 -6.93 17.77 -17.98
CA LYS A 231 -6.76 16.96 -19.19
C LYS A 231 -6.89 15.47 -18.90
N THR A 232 -6.26 15.00 -17.83
CA THR A 232 -6.31 13.59 -17.40
C THR A 232 -7.74 13.14 -17.06
N LEU A 233 -8.50 13.99 -16.35
CA LEU A 233 -9.91 13.75 -16.04
C LEU A 233 -10.75 13.63 -17.31
N HIS A 234 -10.56 14.53 -18.27
CA HIS A 234 -11.27 14.45 -19.53
C HIS A 234 -10.89 13.20 -20.34
N SER A 235 -9.59 12.87 -20.44
CA SER A 235 -9.13 11.71 -21.20
C SER A 235 -9.59 10.37 -20.63
N CYS A 236 -9.86 10.31 -19.32
CA CYS A 236 -10.44 9.11 -18.70
C CYS A 236 -11.97 9.04 -18.80
N GLY A 237 -12.61 9.94 -19.57
CA GLY A 237 -14.06 9.99 -19.78
C GLY A 237 -14.84 10.64 -18.64
N TYR A 238 -14.17 11.28 -17.67
CA TYR A 238 -14.86 11.99 -16.60
C TYR A 238 -15.34 13.36 -17.09
N LYS A 239 -16.65 13.61 -16.98
CA LYS A 239 -17.25 14.90 -17.33
C LYS A 239 -16.96 15.94 -16.26
N ILE A 240 -16.12 16.91 -16.58
CA ILE A 240 -15.71 17.97 -15.66
C ILE A 240 -16.89 18.94 -15.44
N GLY A 241 -17.26 19.12 -14.18
CA GLY A 241 -18.29 20.06 -13.76
C GLY A 241 -17.80 21.51 -13.74
N GLN A 242 -18.73 22.46 -13.82
CA GLN A 242 -18.41 23.89 -13.77
C GLN A 242 -17.79 24.32 -12.44
N ASP A 243 -18.17 23.64 -11.35
CA ASP A 243 -17.61 23.82 -10.01
C ASP A 243 -16.09 23.60 -9.97
N LEU A 244 -15.58 22.60 -10.69
CA LEU A 244 -14.16 22.32 -10.78
C LEU A 244 -13.41 23.39 -11.60
N PHE A 245 -14.03 23.89 -12.67
CA PHE A 245 -13.47 25.00 -13.46
C PHE A 245 -13.41 26.30 -12.65
N GLU A 246 -14.50 26.65 -11.96
CA GLU A 246 -14.56 27.83 -11.10
C GLU A 246 -13.48 27.78 -10.01
N MET A 247 -13.28 26.62 -9.38
CA MET A 247 -12.25 26.43 -8.37
C MET A 247 -10.83 26.56 -8.95
N ALA A 248 -10.57 25.97 -10.12
CA ALA A 248 -9.28 26.12 -10.82
C ALA A 248 -8.99 27.57 -11.21
N VAL A 249 -9.98 28.27 -11.79
CA VAL A 249 -9.86 29.68 -12.16
C VAL A 249 -9.59 30.53 -10.92
N SER A 250 -10.36 30.35 -9.84
CA SER A 250 -10.16 31.08 -8.58
C SER A 250 -8.75 30.91 -8.02
N ARG A 251 -8.18 29.70 -8.12
CA ARG A 251 -6.78 29.42 -7.72
C ARG A 251 -5.77 30.20 -8.56
N TYR A 252 -5.95 30.27 -9.88
CA TYR A 252 -5.08 31.05 -10.76
C TYR A 252 -5.23 32.55 -10.55
N LEU A 253 -6.44 33.05 -10.28
CA LEU A 253 -6.67 34.46 -10.00
C LEU A 253 -5.93 34.93 -8.73
N GLY A 254 -5.72 34.04 -7.76
CA GLY A 254 -4.91 34.31 -6.58
C GLY A 254 -3.40 34.34 -6.82
N GLN A 255 -2.91 33.95 -8.01
CA GLN A 255 -1.49 33.88 -8.36
C GLN A 255 -1.26 34.48 -9.77
N PRO A 256 -1.15 35.81 -9.89
CA PRO A 256 -1.01 36.50 -11.18
C PRO A 256 0.15 36.00 -12.05
N GLU A 257 1.23 35.53 -11.43
CA GLU A 257 2.39 34.93 -12.10
C GLU A 257 2.08 33.63 -12.85
N LYS A 258 0.94 32.99 -12.57
CA LYS A 258 0.46 31.77 -13.23
C LYS A 258 -0.55 32.03 -14.34
N LYS A 259 -0.62 33.27 -14.84
CA LYS A 259 -1.55 33.70 -15.90
C LYS A 259 -1.56 32.82 -17.14
N ASP A 260 -0.39 32.35 -17.57
CA ASP A 260 -0.26 31.58 -18.81
C ASP A 260 -0.98 30.23 -18.67
N LEU A 261 -0.97 29.65 -17.46
CA LEU A 261 -1.72 28.43 -17.16
C LEU A 261 -3.24 28.66 -17.22
N LEU A 262 -3.72 29.81 -16.73
CA LEU A 262 -5.13 30.19 -16.86
C LEU A 262 -5.52 30.34 -18.34
N LEU A 263 -4.70 31.04 -19.14
CA LEU A 263 -4.94 31.22 -20.57
C LEU A 263 -4.99 29.88 -21.31
N HIS A 264 -4.05 28.98 -21.03
CA HIS A 264 -4.06 27.63 -21.60
C HIS A 264 -5.29 26.82 -21.23
N LEU A 265 -5.78 26.93 -19.99
CA LEU A 265 -7.01 26.27 -19.58
C LEU A 265 -8.21 26.80 -20.38
N LEU A 266 -8.35 28.12 -20.47
CA LEU A 266 -9.45 28.77 -21.18
C LEU A 266 -9.45 28.52 -22.69
N GLN A 267 -8.27 28.36 -23.29
CA GLN A 267 -8.12 27.97 -24.71
C GLN A 267 -8.43 26.49 -24.93
N TRP A 268 -8.10 25.62 -23.97
CA TRP A 268 -8.35 24.18 -24.08
C TRP A 268 -9.84 23.83 -23.93
N MET A 269 -10.57 24.53 -23.06
CA MET A 269 -11.98 24.23 -22.74
C MET A 269 -12.90 24.10 -23.97
N PRO A 270 -12.96 25.07 -24.92
CA PRO A 270 -13.88 25.00 -26.07
C PRO A 270 -13.57 23.84 -27.01
N GLY A 271 -12.29 23.51 -27.19
CA GLY A 271 -11.85 22.41 -28.04
C GLY A 271 -12.32 21.04 -27.56
N GLN A 272 -12.71 20.92 -26.29
CA GLN A 272 -13.26 19.69 -25.69
C GLN A 272 -14.75 19.80 -25.38
N GLY A 273 -15.43 20.85 -25.87
CA GLY A 273 -16.86 21.08 -25.66
C GLY A 273 -17.23 21.68 -24.29
N TYR A 274 -16.26 22.19 -23.52
CA TYR A 274 -16.52 22.92 -22.29
C TYR A 274 -16.70 24.41 -22.56
N VAL A 275 -17.61 25.02 -21.80
CA VAL A 275 -17.93 26.46 -21.87
C VAL A 275 -17.74 27.06 -20.50
N VAL A 276 -17.16 28.26 -20.43
CA VAL A 276 -17.06 29.02 -19.19
C VAL A 276 -18.42 29.60 -18.86
N ASP A 277 -18.93 29.30 -17.68
CA ASP A 277 -20.22 29.80 -17.23
C ASP A 277 -20.16 31.32 -16.92
N PRO A 278 -21.32 32.01 -16.88
CA PRO A 278 -21.35 33.46 -16.65
C PRO A 278 -20.70 33.90 -15.33
N SER A 279 -20.77 33.08 -14.27
CA SER A 279 -20.16 33.37 -12.97
C SER A 279 -18.64 33.44 -13.08
N THR A 280 -18.02 32.39 -13.62
CA THR A 280 -16.57 32.32 -13.81
C THR A 280 -16.10 33.37 -14.80
N ARG A 281 -16.88 33.64 -15.87
CA ARG A 281 -16.59 34.71 -16.82
C ARG A 281 -16.54 36.08 -16.15
N ASN A 282 -17.52 36.40 -15.30
CA ASN A 282 -17.55 37.64 -14.53
C ASN A 282 -16.37 37.74 -13.55
N LEU A 283 -16.00 36.63 -12.90
CA LEU A 283 -14.87 36.57 -11.98
C LEU A 283 -13.54 36.87 -12.70
N ILE A 284 -13.34 36.29 -13.89
CA ILE A 284 -12.17 36.56 -14.74
C ILE A 284 -12.14 38.03 -15.18
N LEU A 285 -13.28 38.58 -15.63
CA LEU A 285 -13.37 39.96 -16.09
C LEU A 285 -13.09 40.98 -14.98
N LYS A 286 -13.57 40.75 -13.75
CA LYS A 286 -13.25 41.59 -12.59
C LYS A 286 -11.74 41.66 -12.32
N ASN A 287 -11.03 40.56 -12.55
CA ASN A 287 -9.59 40.44 -12.33
C ASN A 287 -8.76 40.70 -13.59
N SER A 288 -9.37 41.10 -14.70
CA SER A 288 -8.72 41.26 -16.01
C SER A 288 -7.52 42.23 -16.04
N HIS A 289 -7.45 43.16 -15.09
CA HIS A 289 -6.33 44.10 -14.93
C HIS A 289 -5.03 43.39 -14.54
N LEU A 290 -5.09 42.25 -13.85
CA LEU A 290 -3.92 41.48 -13.41
C LEU A 290 -3.28 40.67 -14.55
N PHE A 291 -3.99 40.51 -15.66
CA PHE A 291 -3.68 39.50 -16.68
C PHE A 291 -3.57 40.06 -18.11
N GLY A 292 -3.83 41.36 -18.28
CA GLY A 292 -3.91 42.01 -19.59
C GLY A 292 -5.32 41.91 -20.18
N ARG A 293 -6.06 43.02 -20.16
CA ARG A 293 -7.49 43.10 -20.57
C ARG A 293 -7.75 42.57 -21.98
N GLN A 294 -6.86 42.83 -22.94
CA GLN A 294 -7.07 42.47 -24.35
C GLN A 294 -7.00 40.94 -24.59
N LEU A 295 -5.99 40.25 -24.06
CA LEU A 295 -5.82 38.80 -24.26
C LEU A 295 -6.97 37.99 -23.65
N ILE A 296 -7.40 38.34 -22.44
CA ILE A 296 -8.52 37.65 -21.78
C ILE A 296 -9.84 37.92 -22.52
N ALA A 297 -10.07 39.17 -22.94
CA ALA A 297 -11.28 39.51 -23.70
C ALA A 297 -11.33 38.76 -25.05
N GLU A 298 -10.19 38.59 -25.71
CA GLU A 298 -10.09 37.85 -26.97
C GLU A 298 -10.30 36.34 -26.80
N VAL A 299 -9.76 35.74 -25.74
CA VAL A 299 -10.01 34.31 -25.45
C VAL A 299 -11.47 34.07 -25.07
N LEU A 300 -12.08 34.96 -24.29
CA LEU A 300 -13.48 34.87 -23.89
C LEU A 300 -14.47 35.19 -25.02
N SER A 301 -14.09 36.03 -26.00
CA SER A 301 -14.93 36.32 -27.17
C SER A 301 -15.04 35.14 -28.14
N LYS A 302 -14.03 34.28 -28.17
CA LYS A 302 -14.01 33.03 -28.95
C LYS A 302 -14.82 31.88 -28.31
N GLN A 303 -15.37 32.07 -27.10
CA GLN A 303 -16.19 31.07 -26.43
C GLN A 303 -17.70 31.32 -26.64
N PRO A 304 -18.50 30.30 -26.96
CA PRO A 304 -19.95 30.45 -27.10
C PRO A 304 -20.57 30.84 -25.75
N VAL A 305 -21.34 31.93 -25.73
CA VAL A 305 -22.07 32.36 -24.54
C VAL A 305 -23.30 31.47 -24.38
N LYS A 306 -23.36 30.65 -23.32
CA LYS A 306 -24.63 30.05 -22.90
C LYS A 306 -25.50 31.16 -22.30
N LEU A 307 -26.40 31.71 -23.12
CA LEU A 307 -27.53 32.49 -22.62
C LEU A 307 -28.31 31.60 -21.64
N LYS A 308 -28.62 32.14 -20.46
CA LYS A 308 -29.48 31.45 -19.48
C LYS A 308 -30.74 31.00 -20.23
N ALA A 309 -31.04 29.70 -20.17
CA ALA A 309 -32.37 29.24 -20.52
C ALA A 309 -33.36 30.03 -19.66
N GLU A 310 -34.16 30.87 -20.31
CA GLU A 310 -35.29 31.52 -19.68
C GLU A 310 -36.17 30.42 -19.07
N LYS A 311 -36.49 30.60 -17.78
CA LYS A 311 -37.55 29.82 -17.15
C LYS A 311 -38.84 30.13 -17.91
N SER A 312 -39.25 29.27 -18.82
CA SER A 312 -40.63 29.26 -19.31
C SER A 312 -41.53 28.79 -18.17
N ARG A 313 -42.57 29.60 -17.94
CA ARG A 313 -43.58 29.53 -16.88
C ARG A 313 -44.33 28.21 -16.83
#